data_AF-A0A183Q2Z9-F1
#
_entry.id   AF-A0A183Q2Z9-F1
#
_cell.length_a   1.000
_cell.length_b   1.000
_cell.length_c   1.000
_cell.angle_alpha   90.00
_cell.angle_beta   90.00
_cell.angle_gamma   90.00
#
_symmetry.space_group_name_H-M   'P 1'
#
loop_
_entity.id
_entity.type
_entity.pdbx_description
1 polymer ?
#
loop_
_entity_poly.entity_id
_entity_poly.type
_entity_poly.pdbx_seq_one_letter_code
_entity_poly.pdbx_strand_id
1 'polypeptide(L)'
;IQSTIREHKDNCGGIYKRYRILKVARIRNKRLWDRYLHRCAEIAEDNSGHYNERLLFHGSPFLQSIVMKGFDERYAYIGGMFGAGIYFAENSSKSNQVNVYKKICLHLLVTFLYYYLNT
;
A
#
# COMPACT_ATOMS: atom_id res chain seq x y z
N ILE A 1 27.00 6.84 5.85
CA ILE A 1 26.81 6.27 4.49
C ILE A 1 25.41 5.66 4.45
N GLN A 2 24.47 6.24 3.70
CA GLN A 2 23.06 5.81 3.63
C GLN A 2 22.94 4.54 2.78
N SER A 3 22.70 3.40 3.42
CA SER A 3 22.69 2.05 2.81
C SER A 3 21.30 1.56 2.38
N THR A 4 20.39 2.45 1.99
CA THR A 4 18.99 2.06 1.69
C THR A 4 18.71 1.77 0.22
N ILE A 5 19.71 1.82 -0.66
CA ILE A 5 19.54 1.46 -2.08
C ILE A 5 19.85 -0.04 -2.22
N ARG A 6 18.80 -0.87 -2.25
CA ARG A 6 18.92 -2.27 -2.69
C ARG A 6 18.66 -2.33 -4.18
N GLU A 7 19.57 -2.94 -4.92
CA GLU A 7 19.35 -3.25 -6.33
C GLU A 7 18.26 -4.31 -6.50
N HIS A 8 17.44 -4.14 -7.53
CA HIS A 8 16.34 -5.04 -7.82
C HIS A 8 16.88 -6.40 -8.24
N LYS A 9 16.63 -7.45 -7.44
CA LYS A 9 16.96 -8.85 -7.81
C LYS A 9 16.18 -9.34 -9.03
N ASP A 10 14.99 -8.78 -9.23
CA ASP A 10 14.07 -9.19 -10.29
C ASP A 10 13.63 -7.95 -11.08
N ASN A 11 13.52 -8.06 -12.42
CA ASN A 11 13.09 -7.03 -13.37
C ASN A 11 11.65 -6.49 -13.15
N CYS A 12 11.07 -6.70 -11.97
CA CYS A 12 9.68 -6.42 -11.65
C CYS A 12 9.39 -4.92 -11.40
N GLY A 13 10.38 -4.02 -11.45
CA GLY A 13 10.25 -2.57 -11.23
C GLY A 13 10.93 -1.76 -12.35
N GLY A 14 10.42 -0.59 -12.71
CA GLY A 14 11.07 0.27 -13.71
C GLY A 14 12.46 0.71 -13.22
N ILE A 15 13.40 0.96 -14.14
CA ILE A 15 14.77 1.43 -13.82
C ILE A 15 14.73 2.90 -13.36
N TYR A 16 14.24 3.15 -12.15
CA TYR A 16 14.29 4.45 -11.50
C TYR A 16 15.46 4.47 -10.51
N LYS A 17 16.56 5.13 -10.89
CA LYS A 17 17.74 5.26 -10.01
C LYS A 17 17.51 6.24 -8.84
N ARG A 18 16.63 7.23 -9.01
CA ARG A 18 16.29 8.24 -7.98
C ARG A 18 14.99 8.98 -8.27
N TYR A 19 14.38 9.53 -7.22
CA TYR A 19 13.24 10.44 -7.30
C TYR A 19 13.63 11.84 -6.82
N ARG A 20 13.12 12.89 -7.48
CA ARG A 20 13.11 14.23 -6.91
C ARG A 20 11.87 14.37 -6.04
N ILE A 21 12.06 14.41 -4.72
CA ILE A 21 10.97 14.57 -3.76
C ILE A 21 10.51 16.03 -3.78
N LEU A 22 9.27 16.27 -4.18
CA LEU A 22 8.70 17.63 -4.22
C LEU A 22 8.00 18.00 -2.91
N LYS A 23 7.28 17.07 -2.31
CA LYS A 23 6.49 17.27 -1.10
C LYS A 23 6.26 15.94 -0.39
N VAL A 24 6.32 15.97 0.94
CA VAL A 24 5.85 14.89 1.82
C VAL A 24 4.76 15.47 2.70
N ALA A 25 3.64 14.78 2.82
CA ALA A 25 2.50 15.22 3.64
C ALA A 25 1.95 14.05 4.43
N ARG A 26 1.66 14.28 5.72
CA ARG A 26 0.98 13.31 6.57
C ARG A 26 -0.53 13.43 6.36
N ILE A 27 -1.17 12.31 6.05
CA ILE A 27 -2.63 12.21 6.01
C ILE A 27 -3.14 12.04 7.44
N ARG A 28 -4.13 12.83 7.83
CA ARG A 28 -4.80 12.73 9.13
C ARG A 28 -6.30 12.68 8.90
N ASN A 29 -6.89 11.51 9.18
CA ASN A 29 -8.33 11.30 9.09
C ASN A 29 -8.73 10.37 10.23
N LYS A 30 -9.34 10.93 11.29
CA LYS A 30 -9.66 10.19 12.51
C LYS A 30 -10.58 9.00 12.22
N ARG A 31 -11.62 9.20 11.40
CA ARG A 31 -12.57 8.14 11.05
C ARG A 31 -11.89 6.95 10.36
N LEU A 32 -10.99 7.21 9.41
CA LEU A 32 -10.25 6.15 8.72
C LEU A 32 -9.24 5.46 9.65
N TRP A 33 -8.63 6.22 10.55
CA TRP A 33 -7.71 5.69 11.55
C TRP A 33 -8.41 4.75 12.54
N ASP A 34 -9.57 5.16 13.05
CA ASP A 34 -10.35 4.33 13.98
C ASP A 34 -10.81 3.02 13.29
N ARG A 35 -11.22 3.09 12.01
CA ARG A 35 -11.56 1.90 11.20
C ARG A 35 -10.35 0.98 10.98
N TYR A 36 -9.17 1.55 10.75
CA TYR A 36 -7.93 0.79 10.62
C TYR A 36 -7.59 0.05 11.92
N LEU A 37 -7.64 0.74 13.06
CA LEU A 37 -7.36 0.14 14.37
C LEU A 37 -8.34 -0.97 14.72
N HIS A 38 -9.63 -0.78 14.43
CA HIS A 38 -10.64 -1.83 14.62
C HIS A 38 -10.26 -3.10 13.86
N ARG A 39 -9.88 -2.98 12.58
CA ARG A 39 -9.48 -4.13 11.77
C ARG A 39 -8.18 -4.76 12.25
N CYS A 40 -7.25 -3.97 12.77
CA CYS A 40 -6.02 -4.50 13.37
C CYS A 40 -6.32 -5.35 14.60
N ALA A 41 -7.30 -4.96 15.43
CA ALA A 41 -7.71 -5.75 16.59
C ALA A 41 -8.28 -7.12 16.15
N GLU A 42 -9.21 -7.13 15.19
CA GLU A 42 -9.78 -8.37 14.64
C GLU A 42 -8.68 -9.30 14.08
N ILE A 43 -7.72 -8.77 13.31
CA ILE A 43 -6.62 -9.58 12.75
C ILE A 43 -5.69 -10.08 13.86
N ALA A 44 -5.48 -9.30 14.92
CA ALA A 44 -4.65 -9.73 16.04
C ALA A 44 -5.32 -10.88 16.80
N GLU A 45 -6.63 -10.82 17.01
CA GLU A 45 -7.41 -11.91 17.61
C GLU A 45 -7.25 -13.21 16.81
N ASP A 46 -7.33 -13.13 15.48
CA ASP A 46 -7.16 -14.27 14.57
C ASP A 46 -5.70 -14.76 14.45
N ASN A 47 -4.71 -13.94 14.80
CA ASN A 47 -3.29 -14.23 14.57
C ASN A 47 -2.44 -14.12 15.85
N SER A 48 -2.87 -14.77 16.93
CA SER A 48 -2.12 -14.91 18.19
C SER A 48 -1.64 -13.58 18.79
N GLY A 49 -2.46 -12.53 18.68
CA GLY A 49 -2.15 -11.18 19.16
C GLY A 49 -1.30 -10.34 18.20
N HIS A 50 -0.95 -10.84 17.01
CA HIS A 50 -0.09 -10.14 16.06
C HIS A 50 -0.79 -9.80 14.76
N TYR A 51 -1.06 -8.53 14.50
CA TYR A 51 -1.68 -8.09 13.24
C TYR A 51 -0.67 -7.81 12.10
N ASN A 52 0.63 -8.02 12.33
CA ASN A 52 1.69 -7.98 11.31
C ASN A 52 1.74 -6.68 10.47
N GLU A 53 1.73 -5.51 11.12
CA GLU A 53 1.77 -4.21 10.44
C GLU A 53 3.01 -4.00 9.58
N ARG A 54 2.81 -3.40 8.40
CA ARG A 54 3.86 -2.99 7.48
C ARG A 54 3.56 -1.61 6.88
N LEU A 55 4.64 -0.87 6.61
CA LEU A 55 4.61 0.37 5.85
C LEU A 55 4.96 0.07 4.40
N LEU A 56 4.00 0.23 3.50
CA LEU A 56 4.16 -0.14 2.09
C LEU A 56 3.73 1.01 1.17
N PHE A 57 4.33 1.05 -0.01
CA PHE A 57 3.97 2.02 -1.04
C PHE A 57 2.75 1.56 -1.82
N HIS A 58 1.84 2.49 -2.07
CA HIS A 58 0.72 2.30 -2.98
C HIS A 58 0.71 3.41 -4.04
N GLY A 59 0.55 3.01 -5.29
CA GLY A 59 0.37 3.91 -6.43
C GLY A 59 -0.99 3.65 -7.06
N SER A 60 -1.79 4.70 -7.21
CA SER A 60 -3.12 4.60 -7.81
C SER A 60 -3.56 5.93 -8.41
N PRO A 61 -4.27 5.93 -9.55
CA PRO A 61 -4.90 7.13 -10.09
C PRO A 61 -5.99 7.69 -9.16
N PHE A 62 -6.49 6.91 -8.21
CA PHE A 62 -7.57 7.27 -7.29
C PHE A 62 -7.08 7.81 -5.94
N LEU A 63 -5.82 8.26 -5.85
CA LEU A 63 -5.20 8.69 -4.59
C LEU A 63 -6.08 9.66 -3.78
N GLN A 64 -6.67 10.67 -4.42
CA GLN A 64 -7.49 11.66 -3.71
C GLN A 64 -8.73 11.02 -3.06
N SER A 65 -9.36 10.07 -3.75
CA SER A 65 -10.53 9.35 -3.21
C SER A 65 -10.12 8.44 -2.05
N ILE A 66 -8.99 7.74 -2.18
CA ILE A 66 -8.41 6.90 -1.12
C ILE A 66 -8.11 7.72 0.13
N VAL A 67 -7.47 8.89 0.00
CA VAL A 67 -7.14 9.75 1.15
C VAL A 67 -8.40 10.23 1.90
N MET A 68 -9.48 10.50 1.16
CA MET A 68 -10.71 11.05 1.74
C MET A 68 -11.67 9.98 2.27
N LYS A 69 -11.77 8.84 1.57
CA LYS A 69 -12.79 7.80 1.79
C LYS A 69 -12.20 6.47 2.29
N GLY A 70 -10.88 6.34 2.26
CA GLY A 70 -10.16 5.11 2.54
C GLY A 70 -10.18 4.15 1.36
N PHE A 71 -9.55 3.00 1.56
CA PHE A 71 -9.59 1.89 0.61
C PHE A 71 -10.91 1.14 0.66
N ASP A 72 -11.35 0.66 -0.51
CA ASP A 72 -12.49 -0.21 -0.74
C ASP A 72 -12.26 -0.99 -2.05
N GLU A 73 -13.16 -1.93 -2.35
CA GLU A 73 -13.08 -2.87 -3.48
C GLU A 73 -12.96 -2.18 -4.84
N ARG A 74 -13.43 -0.94 -4.97
CA ARG A 74 -13.39 -0.19 -6.24
C ARG A 74 -11.97 0.18 -6.66
N TYR A 75 -11.01 0.09 -5.74
CA TYR A 75 -9.58 0.31 -6.02
C TYR A 75 -8.80 -1.00 -6.14
N ALA A 76 -9.49 -2.15 -6.16
CA ALA A 76 -8.86 -3.43 -6.40
C ALA A 76 -8.40 -3.55 -7.86
N TYR A 77 -7.25 -4.19 -8.06
CA TYR A 77 -6.77 -4.60 -9.37
C TYR A 77 -7.27 -6.01 -9.66
N ILE A 78 -8.23 -6.13 -10.58
CA ILE A 78 -8.93 -7.39 -10.88
C ILE A 78 -8.00 -8.39 -11.59
N GLY A 79 -7.13 -7.92 -12.49
CA GLY A 79 -6.19 -8.75 -13.25
C GLY A 79 -4.86 -9.01 -12.53
N GLY A 80 -4.84 -8.94 -11.21
CA GLY A 80 -3.61 -9.10 -10.44
C GLY A 80 -3.15 -10.55 -10.35
N MET A 81 -1.83 -10.76 -10.24
CA MET A 81 -1.22 -12.09 -10.22
C MET A 81 -1.66 -12.96 -9.03
N PHE A 82 -2.14 -12.34 -7.95
CA PHE A 82 -2.60 -13.03 -6.74
C PHE A 82 -4.12 -12.87 -6.54
N GLY A 83 -4.86 -12.66 -7.63
CA GLY A 83 -6.32 -12.45 -7.62
C GLY A 83 -6.74 -10.98 -7.55
N ALA A 84 -8.04 -10.75 -7.46
CA ALA A 84 -8.60 -9.41 -7.37
C ALA A 84 -8.34 -8.82 -5.96
N GLY A 85 -7.61 -7.71 -5.88
CA GLY A 85 -7.28 -7.12 -4.59
C GLY A 85 -6.54 -5.79 -4.67
N ILE A 86 -6.30 -5.16 -3.53
CA ILE A 86 -5.51 -3.93 -3.45
C ILE A 86 -4.05 -4.29 -3.24
N TYR A 87 -3.19 -3.82 -4.15
CA TYR A 87 -1.77 -4.17 -4.17
C TYR A 87 -0.90 -3.09 -3.55
N PHE A 88 0.12 -3.54 -2.81
CA PHE A 88 1.14 -2.72 -2.17
C PHE A 88 2.52 -3.23 -2.57
N ALA A 89 3.55 -2.39 -2.43
CA ALA A 89 4.93 -2.82 -2.64
C ALA A 89 5.88 -2.20 -1.61
N GLU A 90 6.89 -2.97 -1.21
CA GLU A 90 8.03 -2.46 -0.44
C GLU A 90 8.87 -1.49 -1.27
N ASN A 91 8.93 -1.71 -2.58
CA ASN A 91 9.69 -0.90 -3.51
C ASN A 91 8.81 0.22 -4.09
N SER A 92 9.21 1.47 -3.86
CA SER A 92 8.53 2.65 -4.41
C SER A 92 8.47 2.63 -5.95
N SER A 93 9.51 2.10 -6.61
CA SER A 93 9.57 1.95 -8.07
C SER A 93 8.53 1.00 -8.65
N LYS A 94 8.12 -0.03 -7.88
CA LYS A 94 7.03 -0.93 -8.27
C LYS A 94 5.70 -0.21 -8.23
N SER A 95 5.39 0.45 -7.12
CA SER A 95 4.15 1.22 -6.98
C SER A 95 4.06 2.40 -7.97
N ASN A 96 5.21 2.94 -8.40
CA ASN A 96 5.26 3.99 -9.41
C ASN A 96 4.87 3.51 -10.82
N GLN A 97 4.91 2.20 -11.13
CA GLN A 97 4.50 1.68 -12.45
C GLN A 97 3.01 1.82 -12.71
N VAL A 98 2.19 1.81 -11.65
CA VAL A 98 0.72 1.79 -11.75
C VAL A 98 0.15 3.20 -11.96
N ASN A 99 0.95 4.25 -11.74
CA ASN A 99 0.47 5.64 -11.80
C ASN A 99 1.15 6.42 -12.93
N VAL A 100 0.34 6.89 -13.89
CA VAL A 100 0.79 7.80 -14.96
C VAL A 100 1.21 9.16 -14.37
N TYR A 101 0.64 9.55 -13.23
CA TYR A 101 1.04 10.72 -12.47
C TYR A 101 1.96 10.32 -11.32
N LYS A 102 3.18 10.84 -11.25
CA LYS A 102 4.24 10.45 -10.30
C LYS A 102 3.94 10.89 -8.84
N LYS A 103 2.86 10.40 -8.26
CA LYS A 103 2.49 10.56 -6.85
C LYS A 103 2.41 9.18 -6.21
N ILE A 104 3.35 8.93 -5.31
CA ILE A 104 3.38 7.73 -4.48
C ILE A 104 2.87 8.13 -3.10
N CYS A 105 1.97 7.34 -2.55
CA CYS A 105 1.53 7.48 -1.17
C CYS A 105 2.06 6.30 -0.37
N LEU A 106 2.71 6.58 0.76
CA LEU A 106 2.97 5.55 1.76
C LEU A 106 1.69 5.42 2.59
N HIS A 107 1.06 4.25 2.55
CA HIS A 107 -0.07 3.93 3.41
C HIS A 107 0.33 2.81 4.37
N LEU A 108 -0.15 2.95 5.61
CA LEU A 108 -0.18 1.86 6.59
C LEU A 108 -1.31 0.93 6.14
N LEU A 109 -0.98 -0.26 5.64
CA LEU A 109 -1.98 -1.29 5.35
C LEU A 109 -1.45 -2.65 5.77
N VAL A 110 -2.08 -3.15 6.82
CA VAL A 110 -2.01 -4.52 7.32
C VAL A 110 -2.71 -5.45 6.34
N THR A 111 -2.07 -6.59 6.11
CA THR A 111 -2.54 -7.86 5.53
C THR A 111 -4.00 -7.89 5.05
N PHE A 112 -4.28 -7.29 3.89
CA PHE A 112 -5.57 -7.44 3.19
C PHE A 112 -5.71 -8.78 2.45
N LEU A 113 -4.62 -9.56 2.34
CA LEU A 113 -4.61 -10.77 1.52
C LEU A 113 -5.41 -11.94 2.12
N TYR A 114 -5.63 -11.98 3.44
CA TYR A 114 -6.18 -13.18 4.08
C TYR A 114 -7.72 -13.30 4.04
N TYR A 115 -8.44 -12.19 3.84
CA TYR A 115 -9.91 -12.17 3.90
C TYR A 115 -10.63 -12.00 2.57
N TYR A 116 -9.93 -11.68 1.47
CA TYR A 116 -10.54 -11.61 0.13
C TYR A 116 -10.53 -12.93 -0.64
N LEU A 117 -9.88 -13.98 -0.10
CA LEU A 117 -9.81 -15.31 -0.70
C LEU A 117 -10.78 -16.32 -0.05
N ASN A 118 -11.56 -15.92 0.96
CA ASN A 118 -12.49 -16.81 1.69
C ASN A 118 -13.96 -16.34 1.66
N THR A 119 -14.33 -15.59 0.63
CA THR A 119 -15.72 -15.47 0.15
C THR A 119 -15.81 -16.13 -1.21
#